data_AF-A0A160DVS2-F1
#
_entry.id   AF-A0A160DVS2-F1
#
_cell.length_a   1.000
_cell.length_b   1.000
_cell.length_c   1.000
_cell.angle_alpha   90.00
_cell.angle_beta   90.00
_cell.angle_gamma   90.00
#
_symmetry.space_group_name_H-M   'P 1'
#
loop_
_entity.id
_entity.type
_entity.pdbx_description
1 polymer ?
#
loop_
_entity_poly.entity_id
_entity_poly.type
_entity_poly.pdbx_seq_one_letter_code
_entity_poly.pdbx_strand_id
1 'polypeptide(L)'
;MTTSDATPHWRFMAIVEVDEAHDNLAELAPREGPRFRLAPCERSPKGYVWYELAVDGSHGESTAVRDAHIVLRALERLALDMLRTEMRIVSGSEWLALARNLRRA
;
A
#
# COMPACT_ATOMS: atom_id res chain seq x y z
N MET A 1 31.05 3.69 1.63
CA MET A 1 30.25 4.82 2.15
C MET A 1 29.07 4.23 2.88
N THR A 2 28.99 4.46 4.18
CA THR A 2 27.97 3.95 5.10
C THR A 2 26.59 4.30 4.58
N THR A 3 25.83 3.30 4.13
CA THR A 3 24.37 3.37 4.05
C THR A 3 23.90 3.72 5.45
N SER A 4 23.56 5.00 5.65
CA SER A 4 22.87 5.41 6.86
C SER A 4 21.61 4.56 6.91
N ASP A 5 21.52 3.68 7.91
CA ASP A 5 20.32 2.91 8.21
C ASP A 5 19.33 3.89 8.85
N ALA A 6 18.94 4.90 8.07
CA ALA A 6 18.04 5.94 8.50
C ALA A 6 16.73 5.26 8.85
N THR A 7 16.28 5.46 10.10
CA THR A 7 15.03 4.91 10.58
C THR A 7 13.92 5.30 9.60
N PRO A 8 13.21 4.32 9.00
CA PRO A 8 12.21 4.60 7.99
C PRO A 8 11.13 5.51 8.58
N HIS A 9 10.82 6.60 7.89
CA HIS A 9 9.77 7.53 8.26
C HIS A 9 8.46 7.06 7.64
N TRP A 10 7.77 6.15 8.33
CA TRP A 10 6.51 5.58 7.85
C TRP A 10 5.43 6.65 7.68
N ARG A 11 4.94 6.79 6.46
CA ARG A 11 3.81 7.65 6.12
C ARG A 11 2.62 6.79 5.76
N PHE A 12 1.51 7.00 6.44
CA PHE A 12 0.24 6.41 6.08
C PHE A 12 -0.20 6.91 4.71
N MET A 13 -0.60 6.00 3.83
CA MET A 13 -0.96 6.30 2.45
C MET A 13 -2.41 5.93 2.16
N ALA A 14 -2.87 4.75 2.56
CA ALA A 14 -4.21 4.31 2.20
C ALA A 14 -4.78 3.29 3.18
N ILE A 15 -6.10 3.16 3.18
CA ILE A 15 -6.78 1.94 3.65
C ILE A 15 -7.22 1.16 2.42
N VAL A 16 -6.85 -0.11 2.36
CA VAL A 16 -7.32 -1.06 1.35
C VAL A 16 -8.27 -2.07 1.97
N GLU A 17 -9.32 -2.42 1.25
CA GLU A 17 -10.36 -3.37 1.63
C GLU A 17 -10.27 -4.59 0.72
N VAL A 18 -10.36 -5.76 1.33
CA VAL A 18 -10.51 -7.06 0.67
C VAL A 18 -11.59 -7.88 1.38
N ASP A 19 -12.11 -8.89 0.68
CA ASP A 19 -13.04 -9.86 1.26
C ASP A 19 -12.40 -10.58 2.46
N GLU A 20 -13.18 -10.79 3.54
CA GLU A 20 -12.71 -11.45 4.76
C GLU A 20 -12.27 -12.91 4.54
N ALA A 21 -12.73 -13.56 3.47
CA ALA A 21 -12.25 -14.88 3.08
C ALA A 21 -10.76 -14.88 2.63
N HIS A 22 -10.16 -13.69 2.45
CA HIS A 22 -8.80 -13.49 1.96
C HIS A 22 -7.99 -12.55 2.89
N ASP A 23 -8.09 -12.78 4.19
CA ASP A 23 -7.43 -12.04 5.26
C ASP A 23 -5.91 -12.26 5.39
N ASN A 24 -5.26 -12.80 4.36
CA ASN A 24 -3.82 -13.06 4.32
C ASN A 24 -3.06 -12.14 3.35
N LEU A 25 -3.68 -11.06 2.88
CA LEU A 25 -3.07 -10.12 1.92
C LEU A 25 -1.70 -9.60 2.39
N ALA A 26 -1.55 -9.27 3.67
CA ALA A 26 -0.30 -8.77 4.23
C ALA A 26 0.85 -9.80 4.18
N GLU A 27 0.55 -11.09 4.30
CA GLU A 27 1.54 -12.16 4.25
C GLU A 27 2.01 -12.43 2.81
N LEU A 28 1.09 -12.27 1.86
CA LEU A 28 1.32 -12.47 0.43
C LEU A 28 1.92 -11.25 -0.27
N ALA A 29 1.94 -10.10 0.41
CA ALA A 29 2.43 -8.87 -0.16
C ALA A 29 3.90 -9.01 -0.60
N PRO A 30 4.28 -8.48 -1.79
CA PRO A 30 5.62 -8.66 -2.33
C PRO A 30 6.67 -8.04 -1.41
N ARG A 31 7.77 -8.76 -1.18
CA ARG A 31 8.89 -8.27 -0.36
C ARG A 31 9.96 -7.54 -1.18
N GLU A 32 9.87 -7.62 -2.50
CA GLU A 32 10.72 -6.91 -3.45
C GLU A 32 10.09 -5.58 -3.83
N GLY A 33 10.90 -4.53 -3.95
CA GLY A 33 10.45 -3.19 -4.35
C GLY A 33 10.50 -2.17 -3.20
N PRO A 34 9.61 -1.17 -3.20
CA PRO A 34 9.61 -0.12 -2.18
C PRO A 34 9.43 -0.68 -0.76
N ARG A 35 9.99 0.03 0.24
CA ARG A 35 9.73 -0.29 1.64
C ARG A 35 8.32 0.15 2.02
N PHE A 36 7.45 -0.80 2.35
CA PHE A 36 6.09 -0.55 2.83
C PHE A 36 5.76 -1.41 4.04
N ARG A 37 4.67 -1.03 4.72
CA ARG A 37 3.97 -1.82 5.73
C ARG A 37 2.52 -1.95 5.32
N LEU A 38 2.00 -3.16 5.46
CA LEU A 38 0.60 -3.47 5.32
C LEU A 38 0.17 -4.17 6.60
N ALA A 39 -0.71 -3.53 7.38
CA ALA A 39 -1.14 -4.03 8.67
C ALA A 39 -2.68 -4.04 8.72
N PRO A 40 -3.32 -5.08 9.29
CA PRO A 40 -4.76 -5.09 9.45
C PRO A 40 -5.19 -3.95 10.38
N CYS A 41 -6.28 -3.27 10.04
CA CYS A 41 -6.91 -2.28 10.90
C CYS A 41 -7.51 -2.95 12.14
N GLU A 42 -7.56 -2.23 13.27
CA GLU A 42 -8.19 -2.74 14.50
C GLU A 42 -9.68 -3.06 14.32
N ARG A 43 -10.34 -2.37 13.37
CA ARG A 43 -11.76 -2.55 13.07
C ARG A 43 -11.96 -2.57 11.56
N SER A 44 -12.70 -3.58 11.12
CA SER A 44 -13.15 -3.73 9.73
C SER A 44 -14.67 -3.91 9.71
N PRO A 45 -15.37 -3.51 8.63
CA PRO A 45 -16.78 -3.83 8.45
C PRO A 45 -16.96 -5.34 8.29
N LYS A 46 -18.15 -5.85 8.65
CA LYS A 46 -18.47 -7.28 8.53
C LYS A 46 -18.41 -7.71 7.05
N GLY A 47 -17.78 -8.85 6.76
CA GLY A 47 -17.59 -9.35 5.40
C GLY A 47 -16.28 -8.92 4.75
N TYR A 48 -15.50 -8.05 5.39
CA TYR A 48 -14.29 -7.48 4.81
C TYR A 48 -13.18 -7.32 5.84
N VAL A 49 -11.95 -7.23 5.35
CA VAL A 49 -10.78 -6.86 6.14
C VAL A 49 -10.16 -5.60 5.54
N TRP A 50 -9.93 -4.61 6.40
CA TRP A 50 -9.23 -3.39 6.06
C TRP A 50 -7.76 -3.49 6.46
N TYR A 51 -6.88 -3.00 5.59
CA TYR A 51 -5.46 -2.88 5.85
C TYR A 51 -4.99 -1.45 5.70
N GLU A 52 -4.18 -0.99 6.65
CA GLU A 52 -3.43 0.25 6.55
C GLU A 52 -2.16 0.01 5.74
N LEU A 53 -2.04 0.74 4.63
CA LEU A 53 -0.83 0.84 3.84
C LEU A 53 -0.02 2.06 4.29
N ALA A 54 1.22 1.83 4.69
CA ALA A 54 2.22 2.88 4.91
C ALA A 54 3.48 2.62 4.08
N VAL A 55 4.17 3.67 3.67
CA VAL A 55 5.44 3.58 2.92
C VAL A 55 6.54 4.40 3.59
N ASP A 56 7.79 4.12 3.25
CA ASP A 56 8.93 4.88 3.75
C ASP A 56 9.02 6.27 3.08
N GLY A 57 8.71 7.31 3.84
CA GLY A 57 8.73 8.71 3.41
C GLY A 57 10.08 9.41 3.54
N SER A 58 11.15 8.69 3.88
CA SER A 58 12.48 9.30 4.14
C SER A 58 13.07 10.00 2.92
N HIS A 59 12.64 9.63 1.71
CA HIS A 59 13.09 10.20 0.43
C HIS A 59 12.18 11.32 -0.10
N GLY A 60 11.32 11.88 0.75
CA GLY A 60 10.41 12.97 0.41
C GLY A 60 9.04 12.49 -0.10
N GLU A 61 8.11 13.44 -0.20
CA GLU A 61 6.70 13.16 -0.48
C GLU A 61 6.48 12.58 -1.87
N SER A 62 7.07 13.18 -2.92
CA SER A 62 6.92 12.70 -4.29
C SER A 62 7.37 11.25 -4.46
N THR A 63 8.46 10.86 -3.76
CA THR A 63 8.96 9.48 -3.75
C THR A 63 7.98 8.56 -3.01
N ALA A 64 7.52 8.96 -1.82
CA ALA A 64 6.53 8.19 -1.05
C ALA A 64 5.24 7.95 -1.86
N VAL A 65 4.73 8.97 -2.57
CA VAL A 65 3.55 8.87 -3.42
C VAL A 65 3.77 7.89 -4.57
N ARG A 66 4.94 7.94 -5.22
CA ARG A 66 5.31 7.00 -6.28
C ARG A 66 5.39 5.57 -5.75
N ASP A 67 6.02 5.38 -4.61
CA ASP A 67 6.20 4.08 -3.98
C ASP A 67 4.86 3.47 -3.54
N ALA A 68 4.00 4.27 -2.92
CA ALA A 68 2.63 3.88 -2.59
C ALA A 68 1.85 3.43 -3.83
N HIS A 69 1.98 4.15 -4.95
CA HIS A 69 1.34 3.77 -6.20
C HIS A 69 1.86 2.42 -6.72
N ILE A 70 3.17 2.18 -6.67
CA ILE A 70 3.76 0.89 -7.09
C ILE A 70 3.21 -0.25 -6.22
N VAL A 71 3.20 -0.07 -4.90
CA VAL A 71 2.71 -1.08 -3.95
C VAL A 71 1.21 -1.34 -4.16
N LEU A 72 0.38 -0.30 -4.27
CA LEU A 72 -1.05 -0.45 -4.53
C LEU A 72 -1.32 -1.24 -5.82
N ARG A 73 -0.60 -0.96 -6.91
CA ARG A 73 -0.74 -1.72 -8.16
C ARG A 73 -0.29 -3.16 -8.04
N ALA A 74 0.72 -3.44 -7.20
CA ALA A 74 1.15 -4.80 -6.94
C ALA A 74 0.12 -5.56 -6.09
N LEU A 75 -0.46 -4.92 -5.08
CA LEU A 75 -1.54 -5.49 -4.25
C LEU A 75 -2.82 -5.74 -5.07
N GLU A 76 -3.21 -4.81 -5.95
CA GLU A 76 -4.34 -5.00 -6.87
C GLU A 76 -4.13 -6.24 -7.76
N ARG A 77 -2.93 -6.39 -8.33
CA ARG A 77 -2.59 -7.55 -9.16
C ARG A 77 -2.60 -8.84 -8.36
N LEU A 78 -2.00 -8.83 -7.17
CA LEU A 78 -1.99 -9.98 -6.27
C LEU A 78 -3.42 -10.43 -5.92
N ALA A 79 -4.30 -9.49 -5.57
CA ALA A 79 -5.69 -9.78 -5.26
C ALA A 79 -6.42 -10.43 -6.43
N LEU A 80 -6.25 -9.89 -7.64
CA LEU A 80 -6.89 -10.41 -8.86
C LEU A 80 -6.31 -11.75 -9.33
N ASP A 81 -4.99 -11.89 -9.31
CA ASP A 81 -4.29 -13.04 -9.92
C ASP A 81 -4.23 -14.24 -8.97
N MET A 82 -3.96 -14.01 -7.68
CA MET A 82 -3.75 -15.06 -6.69
C MET A 82 -5.00 -15.33 -5.85
N LEU A 83 -5.63 -14.28 -5.34
CA LEU A 83 -6.77 -14.40 -4.43
C LEU A 83 -8.11 -14.49 -5.17
N ARG A 84 -8.14 -14.14 -6.48
CA ARG A 84 -9.36 -14.08 -7.30
C ARG A 84 -10.44 -13.18 -6.69
N THR A 85 -10.01 -12.10 -6.03
CA THR A 85 -10.89 -11.13 -5.38
C THR A 85 -10.59 -9.71 -5.83
N GLU A 86 -11.58 -8.82 -5.70
CA GLU A 86 -11.38 -7.40 -5.95
C GLU A 86 -10.86 -6.72 -4.69
N MET A 87 -9.86 -5.86 -4.86
CA MET A 87 -9.38 -4.97 -3.81
C MET A 87 -9.90 -3.56 -4.06
N ARG A 88 -10.32 -2.88 -3.01
CA ARG A 88 -10.80 -1.50 -3.07
C ARG A 88 -9.96 -0.58 -2.18
N ILE A 89 -9.75 0.65 -2.62
CA ILE A 89 -9.22 1.72 -1.76
C ILE A 89 -10.38 2.41 -1.05
N VAL A 90 -10.39 2.33 0.28
CA VAL A 90 -11.40 2.96 1.16
C VAL A 90 -11.03 4.42 1.43
N SER A 91 -9.75 4.69 1.63
CA SER A 91 -9.18 6.01 1.90
C SER A 91 -7.79 6.13 1.27
N GLY A 92 -7.34 7.35 0.93
CA GLY A 92 -6.04 7.57 0.30
C GLY A 92 -6.06 7.62 -1.23
N SER A 93 -7.23 7.72 -1.86
CA SER A 93 -7.35 7.77 -3.33
C SER A 93 -6.74 9.04 -3.94
N GLU A 94 -6.60 10.11 -3.15
CA GLU A 94 -5.90 11.34 -3.49
C GLU A 94 -4.42 11.09 -3.82
N TRP A 95 -3.77 10.10 -3.18
CA TRP A 95 -2.38 9.77 -3.49
C TRP A 95 -2.24 9.13 -4.87
N LEU A 96 -3.22 8.33 -5.30
CA LEU A 96 -3.26 7.85 -6.69
C LEU A 96 -3.44 9.00 -7.68
N ALA A 97 -4.24 10.01 -7.34
CA ALA A 97 -4.40 11.19 -8.16
C ALA A 97 -3.09 11.99 -8.28
N LEU A 98 -2.39 12.19 -7.16
CA LEU A 98 -1.10 12.88 -7.11
C LEU A 98 -0.03 12.12 -7.91
N ALA A 99 0.07 10.80 -7.77
CA ALA A 99 1.02 9.97 -8.52
C ALA A 99 0.83 10.10 -10.05
N ARG A 100 -0.44 10.17 -10.52
CA ARG A 100 -0.73 10.39 -11.95
C ARG A 100 -0.28 11.77 -12.44
N ASN A 101 -0.40 12.79 -11.60
CA ASN A 101 0.02 14.15 -11.94
C ASN A 101 1.55 14.28 -11.99
N LEU A 102 2.26 13.61 -11.08
CA LEU A 102 3.73 13.57 -11.06
C LEU A 102 4.35 12.91 -12.31
N ARG A 103 3.61 12.03 -13.00
CA ARG A 103 4.07 11.44 -14.26
C ARG A 103 3.97 12.37 -15.47
N ARG A 104 3.25 13.49 -15.34
CA ARG A 104 2.98 14.44 -16.44
C ARG A 104 3.84 15.70 -16.36
N ALA A 105 4.54 15.91 -15.24
CA ALA A 105 5.47 17.01 -15.02
C ALA A 105 6.91 16.58 -15.36
#